data_AF-A0A2V6ML04-F1
#
_entry.id   AF-A0A2V6ML04-F1
#
_cell.length_a   1.000
_cell.length_b   1.000
_cell.length_c   1.000
_cell.angle_alpha   90.00
_cell.angle_beta   90.00
_cell.angle_gamma   90.00
#
_symmetry.space_group_name_H-M   'P 1'
#
loop_
_entity.id
_entity.type
_entity.pdbx_description
1 polymer ?
#
loop_
_entity_poly.entity_id
_entity_poly.type
_entity_poly.pdbx_seq_one_letter_code
_entity_poly.pdbx_strand_id
1 'polypeptide(L)'
;MTMTMVTAFASAETVNFDDMKTGTASAGWTATQTGSGSAKWSVEKDESAPSKPNVLKQSGAATFPVCIKNDTNLTDGFVEVKFKPVAGKEDQAGGVIWRVQDANNYYVARANALEDNVTIYHTISGKRVAFKNVNTKVASGVWHTLRVDFAGNKFSVTFDGNKVIDATDESFANAGKVGVWTKADSVTEFDNFTYGAR
;
A
#
# COMPACT_ATOMS: atom_id res chain seq x y z
N MET A 1 45.02 1.52 10.92
CA MET A 1 44.04 2.57 10.60
C MET A 1 42.66 1.92 10.78
N THR A 2 42.05 2.12 11.94
CA THR A 2 40.76 1.51 12.29
C THR A 2 39.66 2.32 11.62
N MET A 3 38.91 1.69 10.72
CA MET A 3 37.82 2.32 9.99
C MET A 3 36.57 2.22 10.86
N THR A 4 36.16 3.33 11.47
CA THR A 4 34.91 3.40 12.24
C THR A 4 33.74 3.33 11.25
N MET A 5 33.08 2.19 11.16
CA MET A 5 31.80 2.09 10.45
C MET A 5 30.74 2.86 11.24
N VAL A 6 30.23 3.93 10.67
CA VAL A 6 29.00 4.57 11.14
C VAL A 6 27.84 3.76 10.55
N THR A 7 27.19 2.94 11.37
CA THR A 7 25.89 2.37 11.03
C THR A 7 24.86 3.49 11.00
N ALA A 8 24.47 3.92 9.80
CA ALA A 8 23.31 4.78 9.62
C ALA A 8 22.06 3.95 9.93
N PHE A 9 21.39 4.24 11.06
CA PHE A 9 20.04 3.73 11.28
C PHE A 9 19.13 4.42 10.26
N ALA A 10 18.63 3.67 9.28
CA ALA A 10 17.58 4.17 8.40
C ALA A 10 16.35 4.47 9.28
N SER A 11 15.99 5.74 9.40
CA SER A 11 14.80 6.14 10.14
C SER A 11 13.57 5.83 9.30
N ALA A 12 12.50 5.34 9.93
CA ALA A 12 11.21 5.22 9.28
C ALA A 12 10.68 6.61 8.90
N GLU A 13 10.08 6.71 7.72
CA GLU A 13 9.43 7.93 7.24
C GLU A 13 7.93 7.74 7.20
N THR A 14 7.16 8.77 7.57
CA THR A 14 5.69 8.76 7.56
C THR A 14 5.16 9.91 6.72
N VAL A 15 4.17 9.62 5.89
CA VAL A 15 3.37 10.60 5.14
C VAL A 15 1.94 10.55 5.65
N ASN A 16 1.50 11.64 6.29
CA ASN A 16 0.14 11.84 6.80
C ASN A 16 -0.77 12.61 5.82
N PHE A 17 -0.23 13.13 4.72
CA PHE A 17 -0.96 13.93 3.71
C PHE A 17 -1.52 15.29 4.21
N ASP A 18 -1.33 15.65 5.48
CA ASP A 18 -1.95 16.82 6.13
C ASP A 18 -1.50 18.16 5.54
N ASP A 19 -0.21 18.27 5.19
CA ASP A 19 0.35 19.50 4.61
C ASP A 19 0.14 19.61 3.09
N MET A 20 -0.56 18.64 2.49
CA MET A 20 -0.73 18.57 1.05
C MET A 20 -1.95 19.34 0.56
N LYS A 21 -1.83 19.86 -0.66
CA LYS A 21 -2.93 20.56 -1.33
C LYS A 21 -4.09 19.61 -1.62
N THR A 22 -5.28 19.94 -1.12
CA THR A 22 -6.50 19.18 -1.37
C THR A 22 -6.95 19.27 -2.83
N GLY A 23 -7.65 18.22 -3.30
CA GLY A 23 -8.26 18.14 -4.64
C GLY A 23 -7.30 17.73 -5.76
N THR A 24 -6.03 17.50 -5.45
CA THR A 24 -5.01 17.06 -6.42
C THR A 24 -4.38 15.75 -5.99
N ALA A 25 -3.74 15.04 -6.93
CA ALA A 25 -2.82 13.96 -6.58
C ALA A 25 -1.72 14.50 -5.64
N SER A 26 -1.28 13.64 -4.72
CA SER A 26 -0.25 13.98 -3.74
C SER A 26 1.08 14.31 -4.42
N ALA A 27 1.69 15.45 -4.09
CA ALA A 27 3.01 15.83 -4.59
C ALA A 27 4.05 14.80 -4.14
N GLY A 28 4.95 14.39 -5.04
CA GLY A 28 5.92 13.31 -4.76
C GLY A 28 5.36 11.90 -4.93
N TRP A 29 4.12 11.76 -5.41
CA TRP A 29 3.51 10.48 -5.73
C TRP A 29 3.14 10.38 -7.21
N THR A 30 3.28 9.17 -7.76
CA THR A 30 2.79 8.83 -9.09
C THR A 30 1.46 8.11 -8.96
N ALA A 31 0.37 8.81 -9.27
CA ALA A 31 -0.97 8.25 -9.38
C ALA A 31 -1.17 7.64 -10.77
N THR A 32 -1.48 6.35 -10.84
CA THR A 32 -1.63 5.58 -12.09
C THR A 32 -2.55 4.38 -11.86
N GLN A 33 -2.57 3.44 -12.82
CA GLN A 33 -3.26 2.17 -12.72
C GLN A 33 -2.57 1.09 -13.55
N THR A 34 -2.70 -0.15 -13.12
CA THR A 34 -2.48 -1.32 -13.97
C THR A 34 -3.77 -1.60 -14.74
N GLY A 35 -3.65 -2.00 -16.00
CA GLY A 35 -4.81 -2.36 -16.82
C GLY A 35 -5.62 -1.14 -17.28
N SER A 36 -6.94 -1.30 -17.35
CA SER A 36 -7.86 -0.33 -17.96
C SER A 36 -8.74 0.37 -16.94
N GLY A 37 -9.45 1.42 -17.39
CA GLY A 37 -10.35 2.26 -16.58
C GLY A 37 -9.76 3.64 -16.29
N SER A 38 -10.20 4.27 -15.22
CA SER A 38 -9.72 5.56 -14.77
C SER A 38 -9.65 5.62 -13.24
N ALA A 39 -8.45 5.44 -12.71
CA ALA A 39 -8.14 5.71 -11.32
C ALA A 39 -8.23 7.22 -11.06
N LYS A 40 -8.76 7.58 -9.88
CA LYS A 40 -8.80 8.96 -9.41
C LYS A 40 -8.21 8.99 -8.02
N TRP A 41 -7.07 9.68 -7.89
CA TRP A 41 -6.37 9.88 -6.63
C TRP A 41 -6.37 11.36 -6.26
N SER A 42 -6.83 11.69 -5.06
CA SER A 42 -6.89 13.06 -4.55
C SER A 42 -6.59 13.12 -3.06
N VAL A 43 -5.94 14.19 -2.62
CA VAL A 43 -5.91 14.55 -1.20
C VAL A 43 -7.25 15.18 -0.83
N GLU A 44 -7.93 14.64 0.18
CA GLU A 44 -9.26 15.09 0.62
C GLU A 44 -9.30 15.28 2.13
N LYS A 45 -10.24 16.11 2.61
CA LYS A 45 -10.46 16.26 4.05
C LYS A 45 -11.28 15.10 4.59
N ASP A 46 -10.91 14.63 5.76
CA ASP A 46 -11.70 13.68 6.53
C ASP A 46 -11.45 13.89 8.02
N GLU A 47 -12.47 14.31 8.76
CA GLU A 47 -12.38 14.57 10.19
C GLU A 47 -12.21 13.30 11.03
N SER A 48 -12.44 12.13 10.44
CA SER A 48 -12.19 10.83 11.06
C SER A 48 -10.76 10.32 10.85
N ALA A 49 -9.95 11.03 10.05
CA ALA A 49 -8.60 10.60 9.71
C ALA A 49 -7.71 10.41 10.96
N PRO A 50 -6.87 9.36 11.01
CA PRO A 50 -5.99 9.11 12.13
C PRO A 50 -5.04 10.27 12.44
N SER A 51 -4.57 10.97 11.41
CA SER A 51 -4.00 12.32 11.47
C SER A 51 -4.85 13.28 10.64
N LYS A 52 -4.94 14.53 11.10
CA LYS A 52 -5.87 15.53 10.55
C LYS A 52 -5.09 16.68 9.91
N PRO A 53 -5.62 17.30 8.84
CA PRO A 53 -7.02 17.18 8.39
C PRO A 53 -7.24 16.31 7.13
N ASN A 54 -6.19 15.75 6.53
CA ASN A 54 -6.29 15.22 5.17
C ASN A 54 -5.97 13.73 5.06
N VAL A 55 -6.47 13.13 3.98
CA VAL A 55 -6.23 11.75 3.59
C VAL A 55 -5.90 11.70 2.10
N LEU A 56 -5.16 10.68 1.67
CA LEU A 56 -5.11 10.30 0.26
C LEU A 56 -6.31 9.39 -0.04
N LYS A 57 -7.10 9.73 -1.06
CA LYS A 57 -8.26 8.96 -1.46
C LYS A 57 -8.13 8.43 -2.88
N GLN A 58 -8.51 7.17 -3.05
CA GLN A 58 -8.88 6.63 -4.35
C GLN A 58 -10.41 6.65 -4.48
N SER A 59 -10.93 7.21 -5.58
CA SER A 59 -12.39 7.24 -5.84
C SER A 59 -12.77 7.00 -7.31
N GLY A 60 -11.86 6.40 -8.08
CA GLY A 60 -12.06 6.10 -9.51
C GLY A 60 -12.31 4.61 -9.74
N ALA A 61 -12.67 4.23 -10.96
CA ALA A 61 -12.90 2.85 -11.34
C ALA A 61 -11.86 2.38 -12.36
N ALA A 62 -10.97 1.47 -11.96
CA ALA A 62 -9.96 0.87 -12.85
C ALA A 62 -9.66 -0.56 -12.42
N THR A 63 -9.00 -1.34 -13.29
CA THR A 63 -8.63 -2.73 -12.97
C THR A 63 -7.89 -2.77 -11.64
N PHE A 64 -6.73 -2.09 -11.57
CA PHE A 64 -5.99 -1.89 -10.32
C PHE A 64 -5.43 -0.46 -10.22
N PRO A 65 -6.10 0.45 -9.50
CA PRO A 65 -5.51 1.75 -9.14
C PRO A 65 -4.23 1.60 -8.30
N VAL A 66 -3.19 2.37 -8.64
CA VAL A 66 -1.88 2.35 -7.99
C VAL A 66 -1.44 3.78 -7.68
N CYS A 67 -0.93 4.03 -6.47
CA CYS A 67 -0.30 5.32 -6.13
C CYS A 67 1.07 5.05 -5.49
N ILE A 68 2.14 5.48 -6.16
CA ILE A 68 3.53 5.10 -5.86
C ILE A 68 4.29 6.29 -5.26
N LYS A 69 5.02 6.10 -4.15
CA LYS A 69 5.88 7.13 -3.55
C LYS A 69 7.23 7.20 -4.28
N ASN A 70 7.52 8.33 -4.93
CA ASN A 70 8.53 8.41 -6.00
C ASN A 70 9.98 8.28 -5.54
N ASP A 71 10.29 8.76 -4.36
CA ASP A 71 11.62 8.88 -3.73
C ASP A 71 11.97 7.66 -2.85
N THR A 72 11.26 6.55 -3.00
CA THR A 72 11.53 5.30 -2.27
C THR A 72 12.30 4.31 -3.13
N ASN A 73 13.16 3.50 -2.51
CA ASN A 73 13.81 2.38 -3.18
C ASN A 73 14.29 1.35 -2.15
N LEU A 74 13.46 0.35 -1.84
CA LEU A 74 13.70 -0.61 -0.76
C LEU A 74 13.89 -2.02 -1.34
N THR A 75 15.00 -2.68 -0.97
CA THR A 75 15.18 -4.12 -1.18
C THR A 75 14.52 -4.88 -0.04
N ASP A 76 14.93 -4.57 1.19
CA ASP A 76 14.43 -5.13 2.44
C ASP A 76 13.96 -3.99 3.34
N GLY A 77 12.89 -4.22 4.10
CA GLY A 77 12.26 -3.17 4.88
C GLY A 77 10.81 -3.47 5.20
N PHE A 78 10.02 -2.42 5.33
CA PHE A 78 8.59 -2.52 5.54
C PHE A 78 7.83 -1.39 4.85
N VAL A 79 6.54 -1.63 4.63
CA VAL A 79 5.55 -0.59 4.32
C VAL A 79 4.29 -0.85 5.13
N GLU A 80 3.73 0.21 5.69
CA GLU A 80 2.55 0.24 6.53
C GLU A 80 1.66 1.39 6.11
N VAL A 81 0.35 1.21 6.23
CA VAL A 81 -0.61 2.28 6.01
C VAL A 81 -1.82 2.10 6.92
N LYS A 82 -2.43 3.21 7.31
CA LYS A 82 -3.80 3.21 7.81
C LYS A 82 -4.74 3.43 6.64
N PHE A 83 -5.75 2.58 6.50
CA PHE A 83 -6.71 2.70 5.40
C PHE A 83 -8.14 2.53 5.91
N LYS A 84 -9.09 3.16 5.21
CA LYS A 84 -10.51 3.04 5.47
C LYS A 84 -11.22 2.67 4.17
N PRO A 85 -11.71 1.43 4.03
CA PRO A 85 -12.52 1.02 2.89
C PRO A 85 -13.89 1.68 3.01
N VAL A 86 -14.27 2.60 2.13
CA VAL A 86 -15.49 3.43 2.26
C VAL A 86 -16.67 2.87 1.48
N ALA A 87 -16.46 2.53 0.20
CA ALA A 87 -17.51 2.07 -0.70
C ALA A 87 -16.94 1.27 -1.88
N GLY A 88 -17.82 0.68 -2.69
CA GLY A 88 -17.49 -0.14 -3.86
C GLY A 88 -18.40 -1.36 -3.90
N LYS A 89 -18.72 -1.84 -5.10
CA LYS A 89 -19.65 -2.96 -5.32
C LYS A 89 -18.94 -4.20 -5.84
N GLU A 90 -17.93 -4.03 -6.68
CA GLU A 90 -17.12 -5.15 -7.17
C GLU A 90 -16.05 -5.54 -6.15
N ASP A 91 -15.41 -4.53 -5.56
CA ASP A 91 -14.52 -4.68 -4.42
C ASP A 91 -14.70 -3.51 -3.46
N GLN A 92 -14.31 -3.72 -2.21
CA GLN A 92 -14.14 -2.65 -1.26
C GLN A 92 -12.80 -2.84 -0.55
N ALA A 93 -11.73 -2.64 -1.32
CA ALA A 93 -10.38 -3.06 -0.98
C ALA A 93 -9.40 -1.89 -0.80
N GLY A 94 -8.42 -2.10 0.06
CA GLY A 94 -7.25 -1.25 0.24
C GLY A 94 -6.00 -2.11 0.44
N GLY A 95 -4.85 -1.59 0.03
CA GLY A 95 -3.62 -2.35 0.09
C GLY A 95 -2.36 -1.51 0.04
N VAL A 96 -1.26 -2.17 0.37
CA VAL A 96 0.11 -1.67 0.21
C VAL A 96 0.83 -2.45 -0.87
N ILE A 97 1.75 -1.77 -1.56
CA ILE A 97 2.61 -2.37 -2.60
C ILE A 97 4.07 -2.14 -2.24
N TRP A 98 4.92 -3.11 -2.59
CA TRP A 98 6.38 -3.05 -2.39
C TRP A 98 7.13 -3.65 -3.55
N ARG A 99 8.44 -3.35 -3.59
CA ARG A 99 9.35 -3.67 -4.71
C ARG A 99 8.76 -3.28 -6.08
N VAL A 100 8.05 -2.15 -6.11
CA VAL A 100 7.40 -1.63 -7.32
C VAL A 100 8.48 -1.20 -8.32
N GLN A 101 8.52 -1.87 -9.46
CA GLN A 101 9.40 -1.51 -10.58
C GLN A 101 8.71 -0.50 -11.49
N ASP A 102 7.43 -0.75 -11.78
CA ASP A 102 6.55 0.11 -12.57
C ASP A 102 5.07 -0.21 -12.26
N ALA A 103 4.15 0.43 -12.99
CA ALA A 103 2.70 0.26 -12.81
C ALA A 103 2.17 -1.15 -13.14
N ASN A 104 2.99 -2.06 -13.64
CA ASN A 104 2.63 -3.42 -14.04
C ASN A 104 3.44 -4.51 -13.33
N ASN A 105 4.39 -4.13 -12.46
CA ASN A 105 5.37 -5.02 -11.84
C ASN A 105 5.60 -4.66 -10.37
N TYR A 106 4.93 -5.37 -9.46
CA TYR A 106 4.98 -5.12 -8.01
C TYR A 106 4.38 -6.28 -7.21
N TYR A 107 4.69 -6.33 -5.91
CA TYR A 107 3.92 -7.11 -4.94
C TYR A 107 2.81 -6.29 -4.30
N VAL A 108 1.75 -6.95 -3.82
CA VAL A 108 0.63 -6.30 -3.11
C VAL A 108 0.11 -7.16 -1.96
N ALA A 109 -0.23 -6.50 -0.86
CA ALA A 109 -1.05 -7.05 0.22
C ALA A 109 -2.37 -6.27 0.21
N ARG A 110 -3.48 -6.99 0.07
CA ARG A 110 -4.83 -6.44 -0.04
C ARG A 110 -5.65 -6.88 1.16
N ALA A 111 -6.34 -5.95 1.81
CA ALA A 111 -7.47 -6.23 2.68
C ALA A 111 -8.77 -5.84 1.97
N ASN A 112 -9.83 -6.65 2.10
CA ASN A 112 -11.10 -6.43 1.39
C ASN A 112 -12.31 -6.60 2.31
N ALA A 113 -13.14 -5.57 2.41
CA ALA A 113 -14.34 -5.55 3.25
C ALA A 113 -15.53 -6.36 2.70
N LEU A 114 -15.61 -6.57 1.38
CA LEU A 114 -16.68 -7.41 0.80
C LEU A 114 -16.38 -8.90 0.91
N GLU A 115 -15.10 -9.27 0.84
CA GLU A 115 -14.67 -10.67 0.89
C GLU A 115 -14.25 -11.13 2.30
N ASP A 116 -14.13 -10.23 3.28
CA ASP A 116 -13.61 -10.49 4.62
C ASP A 116 -12.30 -11.30 4.58
N ASN A 117 -11.30 -10.76 3.87
CA ASN A 117 -10.00 -11.39 3.75
C ASN A 117 -8.84 -10.42 3.63
N VAL A 118 -7.65 -10.97 3.91
CA VAL A 118 -6.36 -10.42 3.52
C VAL A 118 -5.70 -11.40 2.57
N THR A 119 -5.22 -10.90 1.44
CA THR A 119 -4.58 -11.69 0.38
C THR A 119 -3.30 -11.02 -0.09
N ILE A 120 -2.28 -11.83 -0.36
CA ILE A 120 -1.02 -11.37 -0.96
C ILE A 120 -0.92 -11.84 -2.41
N TYR A 121 -0.41 -10.97 -3.28
CA TYR A 121 -0.24 -11.21 -4.71
C TYR A 121 1.08 -10.67 -5.22
N HIS A 122 1.54 -11.19 -6.35
CA HIS A 122 2.41 -10.46 -7.26
C HIS A 122 1.63 -10.00 -8.48
N THR A 123 2.07 -8.92 -9.11
CA THR A 123 1.64 -8.48 -10.44
C THR A 123 2.86 -8.47 -11.33
N ILE A 124 2.86 -9.25 -12.40
CA ILE A 124 3.97 -9.33 -13.36
C ILE A 124 3.39 -9.07 -14.75
N SER A 125 3.94 -8.10 -15.46
CA SER A 125 3.43 -7.67 -16.77
C SER A 125 1.92 -7.39 -16.75
N GLY A 126 1.45 -6.79 -15.65
CA GLY A 126 0.05 -6.42 -15.43
C GLY A 126 -0.87 -7.59 -15.02
N LYS A 127 -0.36 -8.82 -14.97
CA LYS A 127 -1.12 -9.99 -14.52
C LYS A 127 -0.90 -10.23 -13.03
N ARG A 128 -1.98 -10.11 -12.25
CA ARG A 128 -1.98 -10.35 -10.81
C ARG A 128 -2.23 -11.84 -10.49
N VAL A 129 -1.42 -12.42 -9.62
CA VAL A 129 -1.56 -13.82 -9.15
C VAL A 129 -1.45 -13.86 -7.63
N ALA A 130 -2.43 -14.49 -6.99
CA ALA A 130 -2.43 -14.68 -5.54
C ALA A 130 -1.52 -15.85 -5.16
N PHE A 131 -0.83 -15.73 -4.03
CA PHE A 131 -0.04 -16.84 -3.50
C PHE A 131 -0.32 -17.16 -2.02
N LYS A 132 -1.04 -16.31 -1.28
CA LYS A 132 -1.61 -16.66 0.03
C LYS A 132 -2.83 -15.82 0.40
N ASN A 133 -3.80 -16.42 1.06
CA ASN A 133 -5.04 -15.79 1.52
C ASN A 133 -5.38 -16.23 2.95
N VAL A 134 -5.93 -15.31 3.75
CA VAL A 134 -6.51 -15.60 5.06
C VAL A 134 -7.83 -14.85 5.21
N ASN A 135 -8.86 -15.55 5.69
CA ASN A 135 -10.13 -14.91 6.03
C ASN A 135 -9.98 -14.18 7.36
N THR A 136 -10.38 -12.91 7.37
CA THR A 136 -10.39 -12.05 8.56
C THR A 136 -11.39 -10.93 8.33
N LYS A 137 -12.11 -10.52 9.38
CA LYS A 137 -13.10 -9.45 9.23
C LYS A 137 -12.40 -8.16 8.82
N VAL A 138 -12.88 -7.52 7.76
CA VAL A 138 -12.48 -6.16 7.38
C VAL A 138 -13.73 -5.30 7.40
N ALA A 139 -13.77 -4.30 8.27
CA ALA A 139 -14.97 -3.50 8.48
C ALA A 139 -15.01 -2.31 7.50
N SER A 140 -16.11 -2.21 6.75
CA SER A 140 -16.41 -1.04 5.93
C SER A 140 -16.57 0.22 6.80
N GLY A 141 -16.02 1.35 6.35
CA GLY A 141 -16.12 2.65 7.01
C GLY A 141 -15.27 2.80 8.26
N VAL A 142 -14.40 1.85 8.58
CA VAL A 142 -13.52 1.86 9.76
C VAL A 142 -12.06 1.95 9.34
N TRP A 143 -11.27 2.69 10.11
CA TRP A 143 -9.82 2.75 9.93
C TRP A 143 -9.15 1.47 10.41
N HIS A 144 -8.41 0.84 9.52
CA HIS A 144 -7.61 -0.36 9.74
C HIS A 144 -6.13 -0.05 9.51
N THR A 145 -5.25 -0.88 10.06
CA THR A 145 -3.80 -0.83 9.79
C THR A 145 -3.38 -2.07 9.02
N LEU A 146 -2.67 -1.87 7.90
CA LEU A 146 -2.09 -2.95 7.10
C LEU A 146 -0.59 -2.71 6.93
N ARG A 147 0.21 -3.70 7.31
CA ARG A 147 1.68 -3.68 7.23
C ARG A 147 2.18 -4.92 6.51
N VAL A 148 3.22 -4.76 5.71
CA VAL A 148 4.07 -5.87 5.26
C VAL A 148 5.53 -5.57 5.61
N ASP A 149 6.16 -6.52 6.29
CA ASP A 149 7.61 -6.60 6.45
C ASP A 149 8.17 -7.56 5.40
N PHE A 150 9.23 -7.16 4.69
CA PHE A 150 9.81 -7.93 3.60
C PHE A 150 11.34 -7.98 3.72
N ALA A 151 11.92 -9.17 3.62
CA ALA A 151 13.36 -9.38 3.64
C ALA A 151 13.75 -10.59 2.78
N GLY A 152 14.63 -10.40 1.79
CA GLY A 152 14.94 -11.45 0.80
C GLY A 152 13.68 -11.90 0.07
N ASN A 153 13.36 -13.19 0.10
CA ASN A 153 12.14 -13.74 -0.49
C ASN A 153 10.99 -13.94 0.53
N LYS A 154 11.12 -13.45 1.78
CA LYS A 154 10.16 -13.67 2.87
C LYS A 154 9.33 -12.43 3.15
N PHE A 155 8.01 -12.61 3.28
CA PHE A 155 7.05 -11.55 3.57
C PHE A 155 6.19 -11.92 4.79
N SER A 156 5.98 -10.95 5.68
CA SER A 156 5.09 -11.07 6.83
C SER A 156 4.06 -9.95 6.79
N VAL A 157 2.77 -10.29 6.76
CA VAL A 157 1.67 -9.32 6.72
C VAL A 157 1.01 -9.27 8.09
N THR A 158 0.89 -8.05 8.61
CA THR A 158 0.17 -7.73 9.85
C THR A 158 -1.06 -6.89 9.52
N PHE A 159 -2.21 -7.29 10.03
CA PHE A 159 -3.49 -6.58 9.89
C PHE A 159 -4.04 -6.28 11.29
N ASP A 160 -4.31 -5.01 11.57
CA ASP A 160 -4.73 -4.52 12.89
C ASP A 160 -3.89 -5.05 14.06
N GLY A 161 -2.56 -5.04 13.87
CA GLY A 161 -1.58 -5.51 14.86
C GLY A 161 -1.43 -7.03 14.96
N ASN A 162 -2.26 -7.81 14.27
CA ASN A 162 -2.18 -9.27 14.25
C ASN A 162 -1.42 -9.74 13.01
N LYS A 163 -0.39 -10.56 13.19
CA LYS A 163 0.28 -11.21 12.06
C LYS A 163 -0.67 -12.25 11.43
N VAL A 164 -1.08 -12.01 10.19
CA VAL A 164 -2.08 -12.83 9.49
C VAL A 164 -1.48 -13.71 8.39
N ILE A 165 -0.37 -13.29 7.76
CA ILE A 165 0.26 -14.06 6.68
C ILE A 165 1.77 -14.09 6.89
N ASP A 166 2.36 -15.28 6.74
CA ASP A 166 3.78 -15.46 6.42
C ASP A 166 3.88 -16.19 5.08
N ALA A 167 4.65 -15.65 4.13
CA ALA A 167 4.76 -16.20 2.78
C ALA A 167 6.17 -16.01 2.20
N THR A 168 6.45 -16.74 1.13
CA THR A 168 7.67 -16.58 0.34
C THR A 168 7.35 -16.45 -1.14
N ASP A 169 8.05 -15.58 -1.85
CA ASP A 169 7.99 -15.44 -3.31
C ASP A 169 9.31 -14.82 -3.82
N GLU A 170 9.76 -15.27 -5.00
CA GLU A 170 11.06 -14.91 -5.58
C GLU A 170 10.95 -14.09 -6.88
N SER A 171 9.73 -13.67 -7.26
CA SER A 171 9.45 -12.97 -8.51
C SER A 171 10.18 -11.63 -8.66
N PHE A 172 10.42 -10.91 -7.55
CA PHE A 172 11.18 -9.66 -7.55
C PHE A 172 12.25 -9.69 -6.46
N ALA A 173 13.52 -9.74 -6.86
CA ALA A 173 14.68 -9.69 -5.96
C ALA A 173 15.29 -8.28 -5.81
N ASN A 174 15.02 -7.38 -6.76
CA ASN A 174 15.59 -6.04 -6.79
C ASN A 174 14.87 -5.08 -5.84
N ALA A 175 15.58 -4.03 -5.43
CA ALA A 175 14.96 -2.88 -4.79
C ALA A 175 13.82 -2.31 -5.66
N GLY A 176 12.82 -1.73 -5.02
CA GLY A 176 11.80 -0.98 -5.74
C GLY A 176 11.05 -0.01 -4.85
N LYS A 177 10.14 0.74 -5.46
CA LYS A 177 9.32 1.72 -4.74
C LYS A 177 8.27 1.03 -3.86
N VAL A 178 7.66 1.81 -2.98
CA VAL A 178 6.48 1.43 -2.19
C VAL A 178 5.31 2.35 -2.48
N GLY A 179 4.11 1.96 -2.07
CA GLY A 179 2.91 2.77 -2.25
C GLY A 179 1.63 2.10 -1.77
N VAL A 180 0.50 2.61 -2.28
CA VAL A 180 -0.85 2.11 -1.97
C VAL A 180 -1.60 1.68 -3.23
N TRP A 181 -2.65 0.88 -3.03
CA TRP A 181 -3.32 0.15 -4.09
C TRP A 181 -4.80 -0.10 -3.77
N THR A 182 -5.67 -0.11 -4.79
CA THR A 182 -7.08 -0.55 -4.68
C THR A 182 -7.48 -1.44 -5.87
N LYS A 183 -8.74 -1.91 -5.91
CA LYS A 183 -9.30 -2.73 -7.00
C LYS A 183 -10.63 -2.18 -7.49
N ALA A 184 -10.86 -2.28 -8.80
CA ALA A 184 -12.15 -2.01 -9.41
C ALA A 184 -12.70 -0.64 -9.00
N ASP A 185 -13.90 -0.59 -8.42
CA ASP A 185 -14.63 0.59 -7.97
C ASP A 185 -14.46 0.90 -6.46
N SER A 186 -13.44 0.32 -5.82
CA SER A 186 -13.15 0.54 -4.40
C SER A 186 -12.85 2.02 -4.12
N VAL A 187 -13.73 2.67 -3.38
CA VAL A 187 -13.45 3.97 -2.75
C VAL A 187 -12.76 3.71 -1.42
N THR A 188 -11.48 4.08 -1.32
CA THR A 188 -10.65 3.83 -0.13
C THR A 188 -9.83 5.07 0.21
N GLU A 189 -9.80 5.38 1.50
CA GLU A 189 -9.01 6.48 2.06
C GLU A 189 -7.78 5.91 2.77
N PHE A 190 -6.66 6.62 2.69
CA PHE A 190 -5.35 6.22 3.20
C PHE A 190 -4.73 7.37 3.97
N ASP A 191 -4.05 7.03 5.06
CA ASP A 191 -3.39 7.97 5.94
C ASP A 191 -2.21 7.29 6.67
N ASN A 192 -1.30 8.08 7.23
CA ASN A 192 -0.12 7.62 7.98
C ASN A 192 0.66 6.51 7.24
N PHE A 193 0.94 6.74 5.96
CA PHE A 193 1.74 5.83 5.15
C PHE A 193 3.18 5.85 5.65
N THR A 194 3.66 4.74 6.21
CA THR A 194 4.96 4.64 6.84
C THR A 194 5.82 3.57 6.17
N TYR A 195 7.09 3.86 5.94
CA TYR A 195 8.04 2.92 5.33
C TYR A 195 9.43 3.09 5.92
N GLY A 196 10.28 2.07 5.75
CA GLY A 196 11.67 2.13 6.17
C GLY A 196 12.47 0.94 5.67
N ALA A 197 13.77 1.15 5.46
CA ALA A 197 14.71 0.06 5.23
C ALA A 197 14.99 -0.69 6.54
N ARG A 198 15.38 -1.96 6.42
CA ARG A 198 15.83 -2.80 7.53
C ARG A 198 17.32 -3.10 7.43
#